data_AF-A0A0B7GLD0-F1
#
_entry.id   AF-A0A0B7GLD0-F1
#
_cell.length_a   1.000
_cell.length_b   1.000
_cell.length_c   1.000
_cell.angle_alpha   90.00
_cell.angle_beta   90.00
_cell.angle_gamma   90.00
#
_symmetry.space_group_name_H-M   'P 1'
#
loop_
_entity.id
_entity.type
_entity.pdbx_description
1 polymer ?
#
loop_
_entity_poly.entity_id
_entity_poly.type
_entity_poly.pdbx_seq_one_letter_code
_entity_poly.pdbx_strand_id
1 'polypeptide(L)'
;MKLVVSVMPKSLEEAQEIDVSRYEEADIIEWRAEFFAKDDILNVAPAIFEKFAGRELIFTLRTRQEGGEIELSDDEYVALIKEVAGFYQPDYIDFEYFSHKGKFEEMLEFPNLVLSYHNFEETPENMMEILSELTSLTPKVVKVSVMAHNEQDVLDLMNYTRGFKTLNPEQDFVTISMGKVGKISRIAADLTGSSWSFASQEMASAPGQISLSNMKKIQEILNEN
;
A
#
# COMPACT_ATOMS: atom_id res chain seq x y z
N MET A 1 13.63 3.77 -6.03
CA MET A 1 12.28 3.32 -5.58
C MET A 1 12.35 1.90 -5.04
N LYS A 2 11.71 1.62 -3.89
CA LYS A 2 11.49 0.24 -3.38
C LYS A 2 10.27 -0.41 -4.06
N LEU A 3 10.31 -1.71 -4.32
CA LEU A 3 9.21 -2.50 -4.86
C LEU A 3 8.45 -3.22 -3.75
N VAL A 4 7.17 -2.87 -3.60
CA VAL A 4 6.22 -3.55 -2.71
C VAL A 4 5.48 -4.63 -3.49
N VAL A 5 5.34 -5.82 -2.90
CA VAL A 5 4.59 -6.93 -3.49
C VAL A 5 3.61 -7.49 -2.47
N SER A 6 2.34 -7.56 -2.86
CA SER A 6 1.28 -8.08 -2.00
C SER A 6 1.25 -9.60 -1.95
N VAL A 7 1.02 -10.17 -0.77
CA VAL A 7 0.59 -11.56 -0.54
C VAL A 7 -0.88 -11.57 -0.12
N MET A 8 -1.67 -12.39 -0.80
CA MET A 8 -3.14 -12.47 -0.66
C MET A 8 -3.60 -13.93 -0.54
N PRO A 9 -3.05 -14.75 0.38
CA PRO A 9 -3.58 -16.09 0.58
C PRO A 9 -5.02 -16.01 1.08
N LYS A 10 -5.82 -17.04 0.78
CA LYS A 10 -7.24 -17.13 1.15
C LYS A 10 -7.52 -18.23 2.17
N SER A 11 -6.49 -18.99 2.56
CA SER A 11 -6.55 -20.02 3.58
C SER A 11 -5.21 -20.14 4.30
N LEU A 12 -5.19 -20.79 5.47
CA LEU A 12 -3.95 -21.09 6.18
C LEU A 12 -3.04 -22.00 5.37
N GLU A 13 -3.61 -22.95 4.63
CA GLU A 13 -2.88 -23.83 3.72
C GLU A 13 -2.18 -23.02 2.62
N GLU A 14 -2.90 -22.12 1.94
CA GLU A 14 -2.30 -21.22 0.95
C GLU A 14 -1.19 -20.36 1.57
N ALA A 15 -1.40 -19.83 2.79
CA ALA A 15 -0.40 -19.05 3.50
C ALA A 15 0.86 -19.88 3.80
N GLN A 16 0.72 -21.14 4.19
CA GLN A 16 1.83 -22.06 4.44
C GLN A 16 2.55 -22.51 3.17
N GLU A 17 1.84 -22.62 2.05
CA GLU A 17 2.37 -23.03 0.74
C GLU A 17 3.05 -21.91 -0.04
N ILE A 18 3.00 -20.65 0.41
CA ILE A 18 3.71 -19.54 -0.24
C ILE A 18 5.19 -19.88 -0.41
N ASP A 19 5.64 -19.87 -1.66
CA ASP A 19 7.04 -19.97 -2.05
C ASP A 19 7.71 -18.59 -1.98
N VAL A 20 8.50 -18.38 -0.94
CA VAL A 20 9.20 -17.11 -0.65
C VAL A 20 10.24 -16.75 -1.70
N SER A 21 10.80 -17.73 -2.44
CA SER A 21 11.81 -17.48 -3.46
C SER A 21 11.26 -16.61 -4.60
N ARG A 22 9.96 -16.73 -4.88
CA ARG A 22 9.27 -15.92 -5.87
C ARG A 22 9.30 -14.43 -5.51
N TYR A 23 9.38 -14.11 -4.23
CA TYR A 23 9.37 -12.75 -3.73
C TYR A 23 10.77 -12.19 -3.52
N GLU A 24 11.86 -12.90 -3.83
CA GLU A 24 13.24 -12.48 -3.50
C GLU A 24 13.58 -11.06 -3.99
N GLU A 25 13.06 -10.68 -5.15
CA GLU A 25 13.28 -9.35 -5.73
C GLU A 25 12.41 -8.23 -5.10
N ALA A 26 11.43 -8.55 -4.26
CA ALA A 26 10.62 -7.54 -3.59
C ALA A 26 11.45 -6.85 -2.48
N ASP A 27 11.30 -5.55 -2.32
CA ASP A 27 11.97 -4.85 -1.21
C ASP A 27 11.10 -4.92 0.06
N ILE A 28 9.78 -4.88 -0.11
CA ILE A 28 8.79 -4.90 0.97
C ILE A 28 7.67 -5.89 0.62
N ILE A 29 7.22 -6.65 1.61
CA ILE A 29 6.06 -7.53 1.48
C ILE A 29 4.84 -6.84 2.09
N GLU A 30 3.74 -6.76 1.34
CA GLU A 30 2.46 -6.33 1.90
C GLU A 30 1.57 -7.54 2.15
N TRP A 31 1.23 -7.82 3.41
CA TRP A 31 0.18 -8.78 3.70
C TRP A 31 -1.19 -8.10 3.63
N ARG A 32 -1.98 -8.50 2.63
CA ARG A 32 -3.39 -8.13 2.45
C ARG A 32 -4.27 -9.08 3.24
N ALA A 33 -4.47 -8.78 4.51
CA ALA A 33 -5.14 -9.66 5.47
C ALA A 33 -6.66 -9.71 5.27
N GLU A 34 -7.24 -8.75 4.54
CA GLU A 34 -8.68 -8.69 4.30
C GLU A 34 -9.24 -9.87 3.46
N PHE A 35 -8.36 -10.68 2.84
CA PHE A 35 -8.77 -11.91 2.14
C PHE A 35 -9.19 -13.04 3.09
N PHE A 36 -9.00 -12.86 4.40
CA PHE A 36 -9.49 -13.75 5.44
C PHE A 36 -10.70 -13.16 6.16
N ALA A 37 -11.54 -14.03 6.74
CA ALA A 37 -12.52 -13.58 7.71
C ALA A 37 -11.80 -13.02 8.95
N LYS A 38 -12.41 -12.04 9.62
CA LYS A 38 -11.80 -11.34 10.76
C LYS A 38 -11.25 -12.29 11.84
N ASP A 39 -11.99 -13.36 12.12
CA ASP A 39 -11.67 -14.33 13.18
C ASP A 39 -10.51 -15.28 12.80
N ASP A 40 -10.16 -15.34 11.51
CA ASP A 40 -9.08 -16.19 10.99
C ASP A 40 -7.74 -15.46 10.88
N ILE A 41 -7.74 -14.11 10.85
CA ILE A 41 -6.54 -13.30 10.60
C ILE A 41 -5.44 -13.60 11.62
N LEU A 42 -5.78 -13.68 12.91
CA LEU A 42 -4.80 -13.97 13.98
C LEU A 42 -4.30 -15.41 13.95
N ASN A 43 -5.07 -16.35 13.42
CA ASN A 43 -4.65 -17.73 13.25
C ASN A 43 -3.63 -17.87 12.10
N VAL A 44 -3.72 -17.00 11.10
CA VAL A 44 -2.85 -17.01 9.92
C VAL A 44 -1.61 -16.14 10.09
N ALA A 45 -1.70 -15.08 10.89
CA ALA A 45 -0.60 -14.15 11.14
C ALA A 45 0.74 -14.86 11.45
N PRO A 46 0.84 -15.86 12.35
CA PRO A 46 2.11 -16.55 12.62
C PRO A 46 2.78 -17.10 11.36
N ALA A 47 2.00 -17.73 10.47
CA ALA A 47 2.53 -18.33 9.26
C ALA A 47 3.11 -17.29 8.30
N ILE A 48 2.47 -16.12 8.18
CA ILE A 48 2.95 -15.03 7.32
C ILE A 48 4.21 -14.39 7.91
N PHE A 49 4.18 -14.02 9.19
CA PHE A 49 5.31 -13.34 9.85
C PHE A 49 6.54 -14.25 9.97
N GLU A 50 6.38 -15.55 10.26
CA GLU A 50 7.50 -16.50 10.27
C GLU A 50 8.11 -16.66 8.88
N LYS A 51 7.27 -16.78 7.86
CA LYS A 51 7.71 -17.04 6.49
C LYS A 51 8.45 -15.85 5.86
N PHE A 52 8.06 -14.63 6.21
CA PHE A 52 8.72 -13.41 5.73
C PHE A 52 9.64 -12.77 6.78
N ALA A 53 10.03 -13.53 7.82
CA ALA A 53 10.96 -13.06 8.83
C ALA A 53 12.26 -12.54 8.20
N GLY A 54 12.73 -11.38 8.66
CA GLY A 54 13.90 -10.70 8.12
C GLY A 54 13.64 -9.81 6.91
N ARG A 55 12.38 -9.64 6.50
CA ARG A 55 11.97 -8.69 5.45
C ARG A 55 11.08 -7.61 6.03
N GLU A 56 11.07 -6.43 5.41
CA GLU A 56 10.11 -5.38 5.76
C GLU A 56 8.69 -5.83 5.39
N LEU A 57 7.76 -5.72 6.35
CA LEU A 57 6.37 -6.16 6.18
C LEU A 57 5.37 -5.01 6.45
N ILE A 58 4.41 -4.87 5.53
CA ILE A 58 3.23 -4.01 5.70
C ILE A 58 2.04 -4.90 6.08
N PHE A 59 1.41 -4.62 7.20
CA PHE A 59 0.10 -5.19 7.52
C PHE A 59 -0.99 -4.28 6.96
N THR A 60 -1.82 -4.81 6.05
CA THR A 60 -2.90 -4.07 5.40
C THR A 60 -4.23 -4.79 5.59
N LEU A 61 -5.23 -4.04 6.06
CA LEU A 61 -6.64 -4.42 6.03
C LEU A 61 -7.35 -3.49 5.04
N ARG A 62 -7.40 -3.86 3.76
CA ARG A 62 -8.15 -3.05 2.79
C ARG A 62 -9.64 -3.29 2.99
N THR A 63 -10.42 -2.28 3.35
CA THR A 63 -11.88 -2.46 3.49
C THR A 63 -12.58 -2.38 2.13
N ARG A 64 -13.80 -2.90 2.05
CA ARG A 64 -14.63 -2.81 0.84
C ARG A 64 -14.89 -1.37 0.38
N GLN A 65 -14.89 -0.39 1.28
CA GLN A 65 -15.08 1.03 0.94
C GLN A 65 -13.96 1.54 0.04
N GLU A 66 -12.75 1.01 0.24
CA GLU A 66 -11.55 1.34 -0.51
C GLU A 66 -11.11 0.20 -1.44
N GLY A 67 -12.03 -0.68 -1.87
CA GLY A 67 -11.78 -1.70 -2.90
C GLY A 67 -11.12 -3.00 -2.42
N GLY A 68 -11.21 -3.31 -1.13
CA GLY A 68 -10.80 -4.59 -0.54
C GLY A 68 -11.97 -5.55 -0.34
N GLU A 69 -11.74 -6.58 0.47
CA GLU A 69 -12.65 -7.73 0.57
C GLU A 69 -13.38 -7.82 1.92
N ILE A 70 -12.91 -7.09 2.95
CA ILE A 70 -13.45 -7.14 4.31
C ILE A 70 -14.32 -5.92 4.64
N GLU A 71 -15.32 -6.15 5.48
CA GLU A 71 -16.17 -5.12 6.06
C GLU A 71 -16.03 -5.19 7.58
N LEU A 72 -15.61 -4.10 8.20
CA LEU A 72 -15.37 -3.98 9.64
C LEU A 72 -15.96 -2.66 10.12
N SER A 73 -16.48 -2.65 11.34
CA SER A 73 -16.71 -1.39 12.05
C SER A 73 -15.38 -0.71 12.41
N ASP A 74 -15.39 0.60 12.66
CA ASP A 74 -14.18 1.33 13.05
C ASP A 74 -13.50 0.73 14.30
N ASP A 75 -14.31 0.27 15.27
CA ASP A 75 -13.81 -0.39 16.49
C ASP A 75 -13.13 -1.72 16.18
N GLU A 76 -13.73 -2.55 15.31
CA GLU A 76 -13.13 -3.83 14.90
C GLU A 76 -11.85 -3.63 14.09
N TYR A 77 -11.83 -2.64 13.19
CA TYR A 77 -10.67 -2.29 12.38
C TYR A 77 -9.46 -1.92 13.25
N VAL A 78 -9.66 -0.98 14.18
CA VAL A 78 -8.58 -0.53 15.09
C VAL A 78 -8.18 -1.63 16.07
N ALA A 79 -9.13 -2.38 16.63
CA ALA A 79 -8.82 -3.46 17.56
C ALA A 79 -7.94 -4.53 16.90
N LEU A 80 -8.27 -4.95 15.68
CA LEU A 80 -7.51 -5.96 14.96
C LEU A 80 -6.10 -5.48 14.60
N ILE A 81 -5.96 -4.22 14.15
CA ILE A 81 -4.64 -3.63 13.91
C ILE A 81 -3.79 -3.64 15.18
N LYS A 82 -4.35 -3.17 16.31
CA LYS A 82 -3.64 -3.12 17.58
C LYS A 82 -3.22 -4.51 18.05
N GLU A 83 -4.07 -5.51 17.85
CA GLU A 83 -3.76 -6.88 18.21
C GLU A 83 -2.62 -7.46 17.37
N VAL A 84 -2.68 -7.33 16.05
CA VAL A 84 -1.58 -7.78 15.17
C VAL A 84 -0.29 -7.01 15.47
N ALA A 85 -0.37 -5.69 15.65
CA ALA A 85 0.80 -4.88 15.94
C ALA A 85 1.44 -5.23 17.30
N GLY A 86 0.62 -5.53 18.32
CA GLY A 86 1.09 -5.92 19.65
C GLY A 86 1.81 -7.27 19.66
N PHE A 87 1.35 -8.24 18.86
CA PHE A 87 1.97 -9.56 18.81
C PHE A 87 3.16 -9.65 17.84
N TYR A 88 3.04 -9.02 16.67
CA TYR A 88 3.94 -9.30 15.55
C TYR A 88 4.78 -8.09 15.08
N GLN A 89 4.44 -6.87 15.50
CA GLN A 89 5.23 -5.66 15.25
C GLN A 89 5.65 -5.49 13.76
N PRO A 90 4.71 -5.42 12.81
CA PRO A 90 5.06 -5.20 11.40
C PRO A 90 5.82 -3.88 11.22
N ASP A 91 6.72 -3.82 10.23
CA ASP A 91 7.49 -2.60 9.94
C ASP A 91 6.59 -1.42 9.55
N TYR A 92 5.45 -1.71 8.94
CA TYR A 92 4.45 -0.72 8.53
C TYR A 92 3.03 -1.22 8.79
N ILE A 93 2.13 -0.29 9.13
CA ILE A 93 0.71 -0.56 9.35
C ILE A 93 -0.09 0.36 8.42
N ASP A 94 -0.88 -0.22 7.51
CA ASP A 94 -1.81 0.56 6.69
C ASP A 94 -3.02 1.01 7.52
N PHE A 95 -3.36 2.30 7.42
CA PHE A 95 -4.53 2.87 8.05
C PHE A 95 -5.31 3.68 7.01
N GLU A 96 -6.51 3.19 6.64
CA GLU A 96 -7.42 3.86 5.71
C GLU A 96 -7.98 5.13 6.35
N TYR A 97 -7.31 6.25 6.09
CA TYR A 97 -7.50 7.44 6.91
C TYR A 97 -8.91 8.01 6.79
N PHE A 98 -9.46 8.13 5.59
CA PHE A 98 -10.78 8.73 5.40
C PHE A 98 -11.92 7.79 5.82
N SER A 99 -11.76 6.48 5.63
CA SER A 99 -12.74 5.47 6.10
C SER A 99 -12.83 5.38 7.62
N HIS A 100 -11.71 5.56 8.34
CA HIS A 100 -11.64 5.39 9.79
C HIS A 100 -11.18 6.65 10.56
N LYS A 101 -11.36 7.83 9.96
CA LYS A 101 -10.88 9.12 10.51
C LYS A 101 -11.30 9.36 11.96
N GLY A 102 -12.53 8.96 12.31
CA GLY A 102 -13.08 9.12 13.66
C GLY A 102 -12.31 8.37 14.75
N LYS A 103 -11.47 7.40 14.38
CA LYS A 103 -10.64 6.60 15.29
C LYS A 103 -9.15 6.85 15.16
N PHE A 104 -8.73 7.80 14.33
CA PHE A 104 -7.30 8.06 14.09
C PHE A 104 -6.53 8.43 15.37
N GLU A 105 -7.16 9.13 16.33
CA GLU A 105 -6.53 9.48 17.62
C GLU A 105 -6.05 8.23 18.39
N GLU A 106 -6.73 7.10 18.25
CA GLU A 106 -6.36 5.84 18.88
C GLU A 106 -5.10 5.20 18.28
N MET A 107 -4.64 5.69 17.13
CA MET A 107 -3.51 5.18 16.38
C MET A 107 -2.26 6.07 16.45
N LEU A 108 -2.32 7.22 17.12
CA LEU A 108 -1.22 8.19 17.21
C LEU A 108 0.04 7.62 17.90
N GLU A 109 -0.10 6.55 18.68
CA GLU A 109 1.03 5.88 19.33
C GLU A 109 1.91 5.06 18.36
N PHE A 110 1.42 4.78 17.15
CA PHE A 110 2.13 3.98 16.14
C PHE A 110 2.95 4.90 15.22
N PRO A 111 4.30 4.88 15.29
CA PRO A 111 5.15 5.76 14.48
C PRO A 111 5.34 5.26 13.03
N ASN A 112 4.80 4.10 12.70
CA ASN A 112 5.01 3.37 11.46
C ASN A 112 3.75 3.30 10.57
N LEU A 113 2.80 4.21 10.77
CA LEU A 113 1.57 4.27 9.99
C LEU A 113 1.81 4.67 8.54
N VAL A 114 1.19 3.92 7.63
CA VAL A 114 0.95 4.28 6.24
C VAL A 114 -0.48 4.81 6.17
N LEU A 115 -0.65 6.13 6.22
CA LEU A 115 -1.98 6.72 6.04
C LEU A 115 -2.36 6.61 4.58
N SER A 116 -3.39 5.83 4.33
CA SER A 116 -3.77 5.38 3.00
C SER A 116 -5.12 5.93 2.57
N TYR A 117 -5.24 6.20 1.27
CA TYR A 117 -6.49 6.57 0.61
C TYR A 117 -6.53 5.94 -0.78
N HIS A 118 -7.63 5.24 -1.08
CA HIS A 118 -7.84 4.62 -2.38
C HIS A 118 -9.19 5.04 -2.96
N ASN A 119 -9.15 5.46 -4.22
CA ASN A 119 -10.35 5.72 -5.00
C ASN A 119 -10.30 4.85 -6.27
N PHE A 120 -11.12 3.80 -6.29
CA PHE A 120 -11.21 2.88 -7.42
C PHE A 120 -12.09 3.39 -8.55
N GLU A 121 -12.81 4.49 -8.32
CA GLU A 121 -13.74 5.06 -9.29
C GLU A 121 -13.10 6.19 -10.09
N GLU A 122 -12.36 7.10 -9.46
CA GLU A 122 -11.84 8.29 -10.16
C GLU A 122 -10.56 8.87 -9.55
N THR A 123 -10.03 9.90 -10.20
CA THR A 123 -9.04 10.83 -9.66
C THR A 123 -9.78 12.08 -9.18
N PRO A 124 -9.94 12.28 -7.86
CA PRO A 124 -10.77 13.36 -7.32
C PRO A 124 -10.30 14.76 -7.72
N GLU A 125 -11.22 15.70 -7.92
CA GLU A 125 -10.85 17.10 -8.15
C GLU A 125 -10.12 17.73 -6.96
N ASN A 126 -10.40 17.24 -5.74
CA ASN A 126 -9.81 17.73 -4.50
C ASN A 126 -8.53 16.98 -4.07
N MET A 127 -7.79 16.38 -5.01
CA MET A 127 -6.54 15.67 -4.74
C MET A 127 -5.51 16.49 -3.94
N MET A 128 -5.45 17.80 -4.15
CA MET A 128 -4.58 18.70 -3.38
C MET A 128 -4.95 18.74 -1.90
N GLU A 129 -6.25 18.75 -1.58
CA GLU A 129 -6.74 18.79 -0.20
C GLU A 129 -6.44 17.46 0.50
N ILE A 130 -6.69 16.34 -0.18
CA ILE A 130 -6.40 14.99 0.30
C ILE A 130 -4.91 14.86 0.67
N LEU A 131 -4.01 15.19 -0.24
CA LEU A 131 -2.57 15.10 0.01
C LEU A 131 -2.12 16.09 1.10
N SER A 132 -2.69 17.29 1.14
CA SER A 132 -2.39 18.28 2.18
C SER A 132 -2.79 17.79 3.56
N GLU A 133 -3.99 17.21 3.70
CA GLU A 133 -4.48 16.70 4.98
C GLU A 133 -3.60 15.55 5.46
N LEU A 134 -3.37 14.53 4.62
CA LEU A 134 -2.54 13.38 5.00
C LEU A 134 -1.10 13.78 5.35
N THR A 135 -0.51 14.72 4.59
CA THR A 135 0.85 15.23 4.86
C THR A 135 0.90 16.00 6.19
N SER A 136 -0.13 16.75 6.54
CA SER A 136 -0.17 17.53 7.79
C SER A 136 -0.12 16.68 9.05
N LEU A 137 -0.50 15.40 8.95
CA LEU A 137 -0.48 14.42 10.04
C LEU A 137 0.90 13.76 10.21
N THR A 138 1.85 14.03 9.31
CA THR A 138 3.24 13.52 9.36
C THR A 138 3.36 12.00 9.59
N PRO A 139 2.60 11.16 8.87
CA PRO A 139 2.70 9.72 9.05
C PRO A 139 4.04 9.20 8.53
N LYS A 140 4.35 7.94 8.81
CA LYS A 140 5.55 7.31 8.24
C LYS A 140 5.50 7.35 6.72
N VAL A 141 4.34 7.12 6.12
CA VAL A 141 4.10 7.20 4.68
C VAL A 141 2.71 7.77 4.40
N VAL A 142 2.62 8.69 3.44
CA VAL A 142 1.36 9.09 2.81
C VAL A 142 1.15 8.24 1.55
N LYS A 143 0.09 7.42 1.51
CA LYS A 143 -0.21 6.51 0.40
C LYS A 143 -1.51 6.90 -0.29
N VAL A 144 -1.48 7.20 -1.58
CA VAL A 144 -2.67 7.57 -2.35
C VAL A 144 -2.73 6.79 -3.67
N SER A 145 -3.82 6.05 -3.90
CA SER A 145 -4.05 5.34 -5.16
C SER A 145 -5.39 5.73 -5.77
N VAL A 146 -5.41 6.24 -7.00
CA VAL A 146 -6.63 6.76 -7.63
C VAL A 146 -6.80 6.22 -9.05
N MET A 147 -8.04 6.03 -9.50
CA MET A 147 -8.33 5.51 -10.84
C MET A 147 -8.23 6.62 -11.89
N ALA A 148 -7.45 6.38 -12.94
CA ALA A 148 -7.39 7.30 -14.08
C ALA A 148 -8.36 6.86 -15.19
N HIS A 149 -9.13 7.82 -15.68
CA HIS A 149 -10.00 7.67 -16.84
C HIS A 149 -9.38 8.23 -18.12
N ASN A 150 -8.39 9.11 -17.99
CA ASN A 150 -7.68 9.71 -19.11
C ASN A 150 -6.20 9.96 -18.75
N GLU A 151 -5.40 10.38 -19.74
CA GLU A 151 -3.97 10.65 -19.55
C GLU A 151 -3.70 11.86 -18.64
N GLN A 152 -4.60 12.86 -18.61
CA GLN A 152 -4.45 14.04 -17.76
C GLN A 152 -4.56 13.65 -16.28
N ASP A 153 -5.48 12.76 -15.90
CA ASP A 153 -5.59 12.24 -14.52
C ASP A 153 -4.26 11.64 -14.04
N VAL A 154 -3.57 10.92 -14.94
CA VAL A 154 -2.25 10.32 -14.64
C VAL A 154 -1.21 11.41 -14.41
N LEU A 155 -1.17 12.42 -15.29
CA LEU A 155 -0.24 13.53 -15.18
C LEU A 155 -0.50 14.39 -13.94
N ASP A 156 -1.76 14.61 -13.59
CA ASP A 156 -2.18 15.37 -12.42
C ASP A 156 -1.69 14.71 -11.15
N LEU A 157 -1.95 13.41 -10.96
CA LEU A 157 -1.42 12.68 -9.81
C LEU A 157 0.10 12.76 -9.74
N MET A 158 0.80 12.52 -10.86
CA MET A 158 2.26 12.57 -10.92
C MET A 158 2.80 13.97 -10.53
N ASN A 159 2.14 15.03 -10.99
CA ASN A 159 2.49 16.42 -10.66
C ASN A 159 2.20 16.74 -9.19
N TYR A 160 1.09 16.27 -8.63
CA TYR A 160 0.79 16.45 -7.21
C TYR A 160 1.86 15.78 -6.34
N THR A 161 2.23 14.53 -6.62
CA THR A 161 3.31 13.83 -5.90
C THR A 161 4.60 14.63 -5.93
N ARG A 162 5.00 15.12 -7.11
CA ARG A 162 6.22 15.90 -7.25
C ARG A 162 6.15 17.23 -6.51
N GLY A 163 5.03 17.92 -6.59
CA GLY A 163 4.79 19.17 -5.86
C GLY A 163 4.90 18.98 -4.35
N PHE A 164 4.15 18.01 -3.80
CA PHE A 164 4.15 17.72 -2.37
C PHE A 164 5.49 17.21 -1.87
N LYS A 165 6.19 16.33 -2.60
CA LYS A 165 7.53 15.86 -2.22
C LYS A 165 8.56 17.00 -2.25
N THR A 166 8.42 17.97 -3.15
CA THR A 166 9.32 19.16 -3.16
C THR A 166 9.09 20.06 -1.96
N LEU A 167 7.84 20.25 -1.55
CA LEU A 167 7.49 21.03 -0.36
C LEU A 167 7.81 20.30 0.96
N ASN A 168 7.76 18.97 0.95
CA ASN A 168 7.93 18.12 2.12
C ASN A 168 9.01 17.04 1.83
N PRO A 169 10.29 17.41 1.74
CA PRO A 169 11.36 16.51 1.29
C PRO A 169 11.55 15.28 2.18
N GLU A 170 11.27 15.41 3.49
CA GLU A 170 11.42 14.34 4.47
C GLU A 170 10.21 13.42 4.57
N GLN A 171 9.04 13.81 4.04
CA GLN A 171 7.84 12.96 4.05
C GLN A 171 7.95 11.91 2.94
N ASP A 172 7.75 10.64 3.28
CA ASP A 172 7.62 9.58 2.30
C ASP A 172 6.21 9.59 1.70
N PHE A 173 6.16 9.53 0.36
CA PHE A 173 4.94 9.45 -0.42
C PHE A 173 4.93 8.16 -1.23
N VAL A 174 3.76 7.57 -1.40
CA VAL A 174 3.52 6.44 -2.29
C VAL A 174 2.26 6.71 -3.08
N THR A 175 2.41 7.07 -4.35
CA THR A 175 1.27 7.54 -5.15
C THR A 175 1.15 6.76 -6.45
N ILE A 176 -0.05 6.28 -6.74
CA ILE A 176 -0.29 5.40 -7.90
C ILE A 176 -1.55 5.82 -8.63
N SER A 177 -1.41 6.02 -9.94
CA SER A 177 -2.54 6.11 -10.84
C SER A 177 -2.87 4.69 -11.30
N MET A 178 -4.06 4.22 -10.96
CA MET A 178 -4.54 2.88 -11.25
C MET A 178 -5.11 2.79 -12.68
N GLY A 179 -5.33 1.56 -13.12
CA GLY A 179 -5.83 1.27 -14.46
C GLY A 179 -4.73 1.18 -15.51
N LYS A 180 -5.12 0.83 -16.73
CA LYS A 180 -4.16 0.59 -17.83
C LYS A 180 -3.39 1.85 -18.20
N VAL A 181 -4.06 3.00 -18.24
CA VAL A 181 -3.46 4.31 -18.58
C VAL A 181 -2.49 4.79 -17.48
N GLY A 182 -2.79 4.48 -16.21
CA GLY A 182 -1.99 4.87 -15.06
C GLY A 182 -0.67 4.11 -14.86
N LYS A 183 -0.39 3.06 -15.65
CA LYS A 183 0.82 2.23 -15.53
C LYS A 183 2.13 3.03 -15.46
N ILE A 184 2.22 4.13 -16.21
CA ILE A 184 3.42 4.96 -16.24
C ILE A 184 3.72 5.60 -14.88
N SER A 185 2.70 5.90 -14.06
CA SER A 185 2.88 6.45 -12.71
C SER A 185 3.65 5.49 -11.79
N ARG A 186 3.45 4.18 -11.96
CA ARG A 186 4.17 3.13 -11.21
C ARG A 186 5.64 3.05 -11.58
N ILE A 187 5.96 3.32 -12.84
CA ILE A 187 7.32 3.30 -13.38
C ILE A 187 8.06 4.59 -13.01
N ALA A 188 7.37 5.72 -13.09
CA ALA A 188 7.94 7.05 -12.87
C ALA A 188 8.08 7.44 -11.40
N ALA A 189 8.07 6.49 -10.45
CA ALA A 189 8.07 6.78 -9.03
C ALA A 189 9.28 7.61 -8.58
N ASP A 190 10.49 7.28 -9.06
CA ASP A 190 11.71 8.03 -8.75
C ASP A 190 11.67 9.46 -9.31
N LEU A 191 11.05 9.66 -10.48
CA LEU A 191 10.86 10.98 -11.09
C LEU A 191 9.89 11.85 -10.27
N THR A 192 8.75 11.28 -9.87
CA THR A 192 7.71 12.01 -9.14
C THR A 192 8.02 12.17 -7.65
N GLY A 193 8.91 11.34 -7.10
CA GLY A 193 9.25 11.34 -5.68
C GLY A 193 8.39 10.39 -4.84
N SER A 194 7.78 9.39 -5.46
CA SER A 194 7.15 8.25 -4.77
C SER A 194 8.23 7.27 -4.32
N SER A 195 8.36 7.06 -3.01
CA SER A 195 9.42 6.22 -2.41
C SER A 195 9.25 4.74 -2.78
N TRP A 196 7.99 4.29 -2.94
CA TRP A 196 7.64 2.92 -3.30
C TRP A 196 6.82 2.86 -4.60
N SER A 197 6.80 1.69 -5.21
CA SER A 197 5.79 1.30 -6.21
C SER A 197 5.38 -0.14 -5.99
N PHE A 198 4.20 -0.49 -6.51
CA PHE A 198 3.58 -1.79 -6.29
C PHE A 198 3.64 -2.63 -7.56
N ALA A 199 4.20 -3.84 -7.40
CA ALA A 199 4.29 -4.85 -8.44
C ALA A 199 3.48 -6.09 -8.06
N SER A 200 3.04 -6.85 -9.07
CA SER A 200 2.32 -8.12 -8.87
C SER A 200 3.26 -9.31 -9.00
N GLN A 201 2.95 -10.40 -8.31
CA GLN A 201 3.50 -11.71 -8.68
C GLN A 201 2.63 -12.38 -9.75
N GLU A 202 1.84 -13.38 -9.38
CA GLU A 202 0.87 -14.03 -10.28
C GLU A 202 -0.44 -13.24 -10.36
N MET A 203 -0.96 -12.83 -9.21
CA MET A 203 -2.20 -12.07 -9.12
C MET A 203 -1.91 -10.62 -8.83
N ALA A 204 -2.56 -9.73 -9.57
CA ALA A 204 -2.54 -8.31 -9.29
C ALA A 204 -3.50 -7.99 -8.12
N SER A 205 -3.03 -7.21 -7.15
CA SER A 205 -3.84 -6.72 -6.04
C SER A 205 -4.60 -5.42 -6.36
N ALA A 206 -4.30 -4.79 -7.50
CA ALA A 206 -4.99 -3.60 -8.01
C ALA A 206 -4.86 -3.46 -9.54
N PRO A 207 -5.81 -2.80 -10.23
CA PRO A 207 -5.76 -2.59 -11.68
C PRO A 207 -4.50 -1.86 -12.15
N GLY A 208 -3.92 -2.35 -13.24
CA GLY A 208 -2.75 -1.75 -13.87
C GLY A 208 -1.40 -2.15 -13.25
N GLN A 209 -1.34 -3.13 -12.33
CA GLN A 209 -0.06 -3.63 -11.86
C GLN A 209 0.80 -4.24 -12.98
N ILE A 210 2.11 -4.10 -12.80
CA ILE A 210 3.16 -4.67 -13.64
C ILE A 210 3.81 -5.78 -12.81
N SER A 211 4.16 -6.91 -13.44
CA SER A 211 4.79 -8.01 -12.71
C SER A 211 6.12 -7.59 -12.09
N LEU A 212 6.50 -8.19 -10.96
CA LEU A 212 7.76 -7.90 -10.27
C LEU A 212 8.96 -8.01 -11.21
N SER A 213 9.02 -9.10 -11.98
CA SER A 213 10.06 -9.34 -12.98
C SER A 213 10.16 -8.25 -14.06
N ASN A 214 9.04 -7.65 -14.46
CA ASN A 214 9.04 -6.57 -15.44
C ASN A 214 9.37 -5.23 -14.78
N MET A 215 8.88 -4.97 -13.57
CA MET A 215 9.26 -3.79 -12.80
C MET A 215 10.76 -3.75 -12.50
N LYS A 216 11.38 -4.89 -12.20
CA LYS A 216 12.82 -4.99 -12.01
C LYS A 216 13.60 -4.67 -13.28
N LYS A 217 13.23 -5.23 -14.43
CA LYS A 217 13.84 -4.87 -15.72
C LYS A 217 13.71 -3.38 -16.04
N ILE A 218 12.55 -2.79 -15.78
CA ILE A 218 12.33 -1.36 -15.97
C ILE A 218 13.23 -0.55 -15.02
N GLN A 219 13.33 -0.96 -13.75
CA GLN A 219 14.21 -0.35 -12.77
C GLN A 219 15.68 -0.45 -13.17
N GLU A 220 16.13 -1.58 -13.72
CA GLU A 220 17.48 -1.73 -14.27
C GLU A 220 17.73 -0.72 -15.39
N ILE A 221 16.85 -0.67 -16.40
CA ILE A 221 16.96 0.25 -17.54
C ILE A 221 17.00 1.72 -17.08
N LEU A 222 16.13 2.11 -16.15
CA LEU A 222 16.08 3.50 -15.65
C LEU A 222 17.31 3.90 -14.83
N ASN A 223 18.04 2.92 -14.31
CA ASN A 223 19.27 3.13 -13.53
C ASN A 223 20.55 2.90 -14.34
N GLU A 224 20.45 2.58 -15.63
CA GLU A 224 21.59 2.51 -16.55
C GLU A 224 22.22 3.89 -16.74
N ASN A 225 23.55 3.94 -16.82
CA ASN A 225 24.34 5.15 -17.08
C ASN A 225 24.65 5.32 -18.57
#